data_AF-A0A936SJQ1-F1
#
_entry.id   AF-A0A936SJQ1-F1
#
_cell.length_a   1.000
_cell.length_b   1.000
_cell.length_c   1.000
_cell.angle_alpha   90.00
_cell.angle_beta   90.00
_cell.angle_gamma   90.00
#
_symmetry.space_group_name_H-M   'P 1'
#
loop_
_entity.id
_entity.type
_entity.pdbx_description
1 polymer ?
#
loop_
_entity_poly.entity_id
_entity_poly.type
_entity_poly.pdbx_seq_one_letter_code
_entity_poly.pdbx_strand_id
1 'polypeptide(L)'
;MLAALAATKRDWRQLEIIADGKGEMLVPQGRLRVIEKNGRERRLDDNLTAVRPVWSPNSAKIAIAFETQVRVYDAGGTAPTQAAIPLRNQLLISSQAYDREQQRVGQAANTNSDANAAPTATPAPDQPLTTLPDEKLLVSYNPIIELEWPSDDLLYLKNSVHPAFEE
;
A
#
# COMPACT_ATOMS: atom_id res chain seq x y z
N MET A 1 16.45 20.23 -0.40
CA MET A 1 16.84 18.81 -0.41
C MET A 1 15.80 18.10 -1.24
N LEU A 2 16.15 17.00 -1.89
CA LEU A 2 15.23 16.20 -2.69
C LEU A 2 15.19 14.78 -2.12
N ALA A 3 14.01 14.16 -2.11
CA ALA A 3 13.88 12.73 -1.86
C ALA A 3 13.65 12.02 -3.19
N ALA A 4 14.36 10.93 -3.43
CA ALA A 4 14.32 10.19 -4.67
C ALA A 4 14.34 8.68 -4.43
N LEU A 5 13.83 7.94 -5.41
CA LEU A 5 13.96 6.48 -5.48
C LEU A 5 14.95 6.15 -6.58
N ALA A 6 15.93 5.30 -6.26
CA ALA A 6 16.86 4.80 -7.25
C ALA A 6 17.14 3.31 -7.02
N ALA A 7 17.11 2.55 -8.12
CA ALA A 7 17.55 1.17 -8.18
C ALA A 7 18.94 1.10 -8.81
N THR A 8 19.73 0.11 -8.40
CA THR A 8 20.96 -0.20 -9.13
C THR A 8 20.61 -0.91 -10.46
N LYS A 9 21.54 -0.93 -11.42
CA LYS A 9 21.38 -1.71 -12.65
C LYS A 9 21.06 -3.19 -12.37
N ARG A 10 21.60 -3.74 -11.29
CA ARG A 10 21.35 -5.12 -10.86
C ARG A 10 19.92 -5.28 -10.35
N ASP A 11 19.46 -4.38 -9.48
CA ASP A 11 18.07 -4.40 -8.97
C ASP A 11 17.08 -4.29 -10.14
N TRP A 12 17.34 -3.37 -11.08
CA TRP A 12 16.50 -3.18 -12.27
C TRP A 12 16.35 -4.46 -13.10
N ARG A 13 17.48 -5.10 -13.42
CA ARG A 13 17.47 -6.36 -14.19
C ARG A 13 16.73 -7.48 -13.46
N GLN A 14 16.83 -7.51 -12.14
CA GLN A 14 16.09 -8.50 -11.34
C GLN A 14 14.59 -8.25 -11.40
N LEU A 15 14.15 -6.99 -11.32
CA LEU A 15 12.75 -6.64 -11.46
C LEU A 15 12.21 -7.00 -12.86
N GLU A 16 12.99 -6.78 -13.92
CA GLU A 16 12.65 -7.20 -15.29
C GLU A 16 12.42 -8.71 -15.37
N ILE A 17 13.36 -9.52 -14.86
CA ILE A 17 13.24 -10.99 -14.87
C ILE A 17 11.99 -11.46 -14.11
N ILE A 18 11.68 -10.82 -12.97
CA ILE A 18 10.49 -11.17 -12.18
C ILE A 18 9.21 -10.82 -12.93
N ALA A 19 9.15 -9.63 -13.55
CA ALA A 19 8.00 -9.20 -14.33
C ALA A 19 7.77 -10.12 -15.54
N ASP A 20 8.83 -10.40 -16.30
CA ASP A 20 8.77 -11.31 -17.45
C ASP A 20 8.35 -12.73 -17.04
N GLY A 21 8.88 -13.24 -15.92
CA GLY A 21 8.54 -14.55 -15.40
C GLY A 21 7.07 -14.68 -14.97
N LYS A 22 6.41 -13.58 -14.63
CA LYS A 22 4.99 -13.51 -14.29
C LYS A 22 4.09 -13.10 -15.48
N GLY A 23 4.68 -12.69 -16.60
CA GLY A 23 3.93 -12.07 -17.70
C GLY A 23 3.31 -10.72 -17.34
N GLU A 24 3.87 -10.03 -16.35
CA GLU A 24 3.39 -8.75 -15.84
C GLU A 24 4.18 -7.57 -16.41
N MET A 25 3.59 -6.37 -16.40
CA MET A 25 4.33 -5.16 -16.70
C MET A 25 5.32 -4.84 -15.58
N LEU A 26 6.55 -4.51 -15.95
CA LEU A 26 7.56 -4.03 -15.00
C LEU A 26 7.07 -2.75 -14.30
N VAL A 27 6.95 -2.82 -12.97
CA VAL A 27 6.73 -1.65 -12.12
C VAL A 27 8.09 -1.13 -11.62
N PRO A 28 8.48 0.11 -11.97
CA PRO A 28 9.73 0.69 -11.48
C PRO A 28 9.73 0.80 -9.95
N GLN A 29 10.78 0.29 -9.32
CA GLN A 29 11.00 0.41 -7.88
C GLN A 29 12.38 0.99 -7.60
N GLY A 30 12.56 1.60 -6.43
CA GLY A 30 13.86 2.11 -6.00
C GLY A 30 13.97 2.22 -4.49
N ARG A 31 15.22 2.41 -4.04
CA ARG A 31 15.55 2.62 -2.62
C ARG A 31 15.51 4.11 -2.29
N LEU A 32 14.99 4.45 -1.12
CA LEU A 32 14.88 5.83 -0.67
C LEU A 32 16.26 6.46 -0.45
N ARG A 33 16.47 7.59 -1.10
CA ARG A 33 17.67 8.43 -1.00
C ARG A 33 17.27 9.89 -0.80
N VAL A 34 18.16 10.62 -0.14
CA VAL A 34 18.09 12.07 -0.01
C VAL A 34 19.28 12.69 -0.71
N ILE A 35 19.00 13.70 -1.52
CA ILE A 35 20.00 14.52 -2.21
C ILE A 35 20.03 15.88 -1.53
N GLU A 36 21.18 16.18 -0.93
CA GLU A 36 21.46 17.45 -0.26
C GLU A 36 21.79 18.56 -1.25
N LYS A 37 21.70 19.82 -0.80
CA LYS A 37 21.97 20.99 -1.66
C LYS A 37 23.42 21.04 -2.19
N ASN A 38 24.35 20.39 -1.49
CA ASN A 38 25.75 20.23 -1.89
C ASN A 38 25.97 19.07 -2.86
N GLY A 39 24.91 18.39 -3.32
CA GLY A 39 24.98 17.22 -4.19
C GLY A 39 25.32 15.92 -3.46
N ARG A 40 25.52 15.94 -2.14
CA ARG A 40 25.74 14.73 -1.34
C ARG A 40 24.48 13.88 -1.37
N GLU A 41 24.67 12.61 -1.70
CA GLU A 41 23.60 11.62 -1.70
C GLU A 41 23.69 10.73 -0.47
N ARG A 42 22.56 10.47 0.18
CA ARG A 42 22.47 9.61 1.35
C ARG A 42 21.30 8.65 1.20
N ARG A 43 21.60 7.34 1.21
CA ARG A 43 20.57 6.30 1.26
C ARG A 43 19.95 6.26 2.66
N LEU A 44 18.61 6.24 2.72
CA LEU A 44 17.84 6.18 3.97
C LEU A 44 17.32 4.78 4.28
N ASP A 45 17.01 4.00 3.26
CA ASP A 45 16.49 2.65 3.42
C ASP A 45 17.02 1.71 2.33
N ASP A 46 17.01 0.42 2.63
CA ASP A 46 17.48 -0.64 1.74
C ASP A 46 16.35 -1.40 1.03
N ASN A 47 15.11 -1.20 1.43
CA ASN A 47 13.96 -1.83 0.78
C ASN A 47 13.63 -1.09 -0.53
N LEU A 48 13.23 -1.87 -1.54
CA LEU A 48 12.69 -1.34 -2.78
C LEU A 48 11.21 -1.02 -2.59
N THR A 49 10.76 0.06 -3.22
CA THR A 49 9.35 0.43 -3.28
C THR A 49 9.08 1.22 -4.56
N ALA A 50 7.84 1.12 -5.04
CA ALA A 50 7.32 1.97 -6.12
C ALA A 50 6.65 3.25 -5.58
N VAL A 51 6.37 3.32 -4.28
CA VAL A 51 5.61 4.43 -3.68
C VAL A 51 6.49 5.65 -3.54
N ARG A 52 6.03 6.76 -4.11
CA ARG A 52 6.74 8.04 -4.05
C ARG A 52 6.88 8.51 -2.60
N PRO A 53 8.08 8.93 -2.16
CA PRO A 53 8.25 9.53 -0.85
C PRO A 53 7.63 10.92 -0.78
N VAL A 54 7.11 11.29 0.38
CA VAL A 54 6.56 12.62 0.66
C VAL A 54 7.30 13.30 1.81
N TRP A 55 7.45 14.61 1.71
CA TRP A 55 8.04 15.42 2.75
C TRP A 55 6.97 15.86 3.75
N SER A 56 7.34 15.96 5.02
CA SER A 56 6.52 16.69 5.99
C SER A 56 6.42 18.18 5.58
N PRO A 57 5.34 18.89 5.95
CA PRO A 57 5.17 20.30 5.60
C PRO A 57 6.33 21.18 6.04
N ASN A 58 6.86 20.94 7.24
CA ASN A 58 8.03 21.63 7.78
C ASN A 58 9.39 21.18 7.18
N SER A 59 9.39 20.27 6.20
CA SER A 59 10.59 19.73 5.53
C SER A 59 11.61 19.04 6.44
N ALA A 60 11.25 18.67 7.67
CA ALA A 60 12.14 17.98 8.60
C ALA A 60 12.17 16.46 8.40
N LYS A 61 11.10 15.88 7.84
CA LYS A 61 10.91 14.43 7.76
C LYS A 61 10.46 13.99 6.38
N ILE A 62 10.72 12.72 6.09
CA ILE A 62 10.29 12.07 4.86
C ILE A 62 9.50 10.81 5.24
N ALA A 63 8.31 10.65 4.69
CA ALA A 63 7.55 9.42 4.77
C ALA A 63 7.63 8.63 3.46
N ILE A 64 7.64 7.31 3.56
CA ILE A 64 7.57 6.40 2.42
C ILE A 64 6.83 5.13 2.82
N ALA A 65 6.09 4.54 1.89
CA ALA A 65 5.41 3.28 2.11
C ALA A 65 6.18 2.11 1.51
N PHE A 66 6.12 1.00 2.21
CA PHE A 66 6.45 -0.34 1.75
C PHE A 66 5.19 -1.19 1.94
N GLU A 67 5.04 -2.25 1.14
CA GLU A 67 3.98 -3.26 1.19
C GLU A 67 2.93 -3.10 2.32
N THR A 68 3.28 -3.43 3.56
CA THR A 68 2.37 -3.37 4.73
C THR A 68 2.73 -2.31 5.78
N GLN A 69 3.57 -1.33 5.49
CA GLN A 69 4.05 -0.37 6.48
C GLN A 69 4.43 0.98 5.89
N VAL A 70 4.25 2.03 6.69
CA VAL A 70 4.81 3.35 6.38
C VAL A 70 6.00 3.59 7.28
N ARG A 71 7.09 4.09 6.71
CA ARG A 71 8.28 4.48 7.46
C ARG A 71 8.50 5.98 7.35
N VAL A 72 8.90 6.59 8.47
CA VAL A 72 9.19 8.01 8.57
C VAL A 72 10.64 8.19 9.01
N TYR A 73 11.39 8.97 8.24
CA TYR A 73 12.81 9.23 8.46
C TYR A 73 13.04 10.69 8.79
N ASP A 74 14.06 10.94 9.61
CA ASP A 74 14.63 12.27 9.75
C ASP A 74 15.48 12.65 8.53
N ALA A 75 15.19 13.81 7.96
CA ALA A 75 15.88 14.29 6.77
C ALA A 75 17.21 15.01 7.08
N GLY A 76 17.33 15.62 8.28
CA GLY A 76 18.43 16.51 8.65
C GLY A 76 19.54 15.86 9.50
N GLY A 77 19.32 14.66 10.03
CA GLY A 77 20.29 13.94 10.86
C GLY A 77 21.38 13.17 10.09
N THR A 78 22.53 12.97 10.74
CA THR A 78 23.61 12.07 10.27
C THR A 78 23.32 10.60 10.61
N ALA A 79 22.51 10.34 11.64
CA ALA A 79 21.97 9.03 11.97
C ALA A 79 20.53 8.95 11.45
N PRO A 80 20.18 7.94 10.63
CA PRO A 80 18.79 7.72 10.23
C PRO A 80 17.99 7.27 11.45
N THR A 81 17.28 8.19 12.10
CA THR A 81 16.19 7.81 13.00
C THR A 81 14.98 7.48 12.16
N GLN A 82 14.48 6.26 12.32
CA GLN A 82 13.30 5.76 11.61
C GLN A 82 12.19 5.44 12.61
N ALA A 83 10.97 5.79 12.25
CA ALA A 83 9.76 5.24 12.87
C ALA A 83 9.08 4.36 11.82
N ALA A 84 8.63 3.17 12.23
CA ALA A 84 7.85 2.28 11.39
C ALA A 84 6.43 2.20 11.93
N ILE A 85 5.46 2.41 11.04
CA ILE A 85 4.02 2.31 11.30
C ILE A 85 3.55 1.04 10.59
N PRO A 86 3.42 -0.09 11.31
CA PRO A 86 2.90 -1.32 10.72
C PRO A 86 1.41 -1.17 10.44
N LEU A 87 0.99 -1.51 9.23
CA LEU A 87 -0.39 -1.35 8.75
C LEU A 87 -1.03 -2.66 8.29
N ARG A 88 -0.33 -3.79 8.42
CA ARG A 88 -0.81 -5.10 7.94
C ARG A 88 -2.24 -5.39 8.38
N ASN A 89 -2.54 -5.21 9.66
CA ASN A 89 -3.88 -5.51 10.20
C ASN A 89 -4.93 -4.57 9.62
N GLN A 90 -4.61 -3.28 9.51
CA GLN A 90 -5.48 -2.25 8.95
C GLN A 90 -5.76 -2.50 7.45
N LEU A 91 -4.74 -2.93 6.70
CA LEU A 91 -4.88 -3.28 5.28
C LEU A 91 -5.71 -4.55 5.07
N LEU A 92 -5.53 -5.57 5.92
CA LEU A 92 -6.36 -6.79 5.88
C LEU A 92 -7.83 -6.49 6.19
N ILE A 93 -8.07 -5.68 7.23
CA ILE A 93 -9.42 -5.22 7.58
C ILE A 93 -10.05 -4.43 6.43
N SER A 94 -9.29 -3.53 5.79
CA SER A 94 -9.75 -2.78 4.62
C SER A 94 -10.07 -3.69 3.43
N SER A 95 -9.29 -4.74 3.21
CA SER A 95 -9.50 -5.69 2.10
C SER A 95 -10.78 -6.52 2.34
N GLN A 96 -10.99 -7.01 3.56
CA GLN A 96 -12.23 -7.72 3.91
C GLN A 96 -13.49 -6.84 3.74
N ALA A 97 -13.41 -5.57 4.17
CA ALA A 97 -14.52 -4.63 4.02
C ALA A 97 -14.86 -4.40 2.53
N TYR A 98 -13.84 -4.33 1.67
CA TYR A 98 -14.02 -4.20 0.23
C TYR A 98 -14.67 -5.45 -0.39
N ASP A 99 -14.15 -6.65 -0.10
CA ASP A 99 -14.68 -7.90 -0.64
C ASP A 99 -16.17 -8.09 -0.29
N ARG A 100 -16.57 -7.74 0.94
CA ARG A 100 -17.98 -7.78 1.37
C ARG A 100 -18.86 -6.81 0.59
N GLU A 101 -18.39 -5.59 0.36
CA GLU A 101 -19.17 -4.61 -0.41
C GLU A 101 -19.30 -5.05 -1.88
N GLN A 102 -18.26 -5.62 -2.48
CA GLN A 102 -18.35 -6.18 -3.84
C GLN A 102 -19.37 -7.33 -3.92
N GLN A 103 -19.39 -8.22 -2.93
CA GLN A 103 -20.41 -9.27 -2.85
C GLN A 103 -21.82 -8.69 -2.72
N ARG A 104 -22.01 -7.65 -1.90
CA ARG A 104 -23.30 -6.98 -1.74
C ARG A 104 -23.77 -6.32 -3.03
N VAL A 105 -22.88 -5.62 -3.74
CA VAL A 105 -23.18 -4.99 -5.04
C VAL A 105 -23.48 -6.04 -6.11
N GLY A 106 -22.70 -7.14 -6.18
CA GLY A 106 -22.95 -8.25 -7.10
C GLY A 106 -24.28 -8.98 -6.82
N GLN A 107 -24.67 -9.13 -5.56
CA GLN A 107 -25.96 -9.69 -5.18
C GLN A 107 -27.12 -8.75 -5.51
N ALA A 108 -26.96 -7.43 -5.30
CA ALA A 108 -27.95 -6.43 -5.71
C ALA A 108 -28.09 -6.28 -7.23
N ALA A 109 -27.04 -6.60 -7.99
CA ALA A 109 -27.09 -6.65 -9.46
C ALA A 109 -27.85 -7.89 -9.98
N ASN A 110 -27.93 -8.97 -9.18
CA ASN A 110 -28.63 -10.21 -9.52
C ASN A 110 -30.11 -10.25 -9.09
N THR A 111 -30.66 -9.20 -8.47
CA THR A 111 -32.06 -9.17 -8.00
C THR A 111 -33.13 -8.91 -9.08
N ASN A 112 -32.82 -9.09 -10.37
CA ASN A 112 -33.84 -9.16 -11.42
C ASN A 112 -33.92 -10.59 -11.98
N SER A 113 -34.57 -11.50 -11.25
CA SER A 113 -35.38 -12.65 -11.73
C SER A 113 -35.75 -13.51 -10.51
N ASP A 114 -37.04 -13.53 -10.18
CA ASP A 114 -37.76 -14.46 -9.27
C ASP A 114 -38.42 -13.81 -8.05
N ALA A 115 -39.64 -13.30 -8.27
CA ALA A 115 -40.55 -12.78 -7.26
C ALA A 115 -41.18 -13.86 -6.35
N ASN A 116 -40.53 -15.01 -6.15
CA ASN A 116 -41.07 -16.11 -5.32
C ASN A 116 -40.00 -16.98 -4.62
N ALA A 117 -38.82 -16.43 -4.31
CA ALA A 117 -37.90 -17.08 -3.38
C ALA A 117 -38.11 -16.50 -1.97
N ALA A 118 -38.42 -17.38 -1.00
CA ALA A 118 -38.49 -17.03 0.41
C ALA A 118 -37.18 -16.37 0.89
N PRO A 119 -37.23 -15.38 1.80
CA PRO A 119 -36.04 -14.64 2.24
C PRO A 119 -35.15 -15.57 3.06
N THR A 120 -34.17 -16.18 2.40
CA THR A 120 -33.14 -16.95 3.09
C THR A 120 -31.90 -16.07 3.20
N ALA A 121 -31.44 -15.89 4.44
CA ALA A 121 -30.37 -15.01 4.88
C ALA A 121 -30.72 -13.51 4.91
N THR A 122 -31.23 -13.08 6.06
CA THR A 122 -30.98 -11.74 6.60
C THR A 122 -29.48 -11.41 6.40
N PRO A 123 -29.11 -10.24 5.85
CA PRO A 123 -27.72 -9.80 5.88
C PRO A 123 -27.27 -9.84 7.34
N ALA A 124 -26.22 -10.59 7.64
CA ALA A 124 -25.67 -10.60 8.98
C ALA A 124 -25.41 -9.13 9.39
N PRO A 125 -25.87 -8.70 10.59
CA PRO A 125 -25.72 -7.31 11.01
C PRO A 125 -24.25 -6.94 11.02
N ASP A 126 -23.97 -5.65 10.75
CA ASP A 126 -22.68 -4.97 10.87
C ASP A 126 -21.87 -5.46 12.08
N GLN A 127 -21.17 -6.58 11.93
CA GLN A 127 -20.23 -7.06 12.92
C GLN A 127 -19.02 -6.13 12.83
N PRO A 128 -18.63 -5.45 13.92
CA PRO A 128 -17.46 -4.60 13.89
C PRO A 128 -16.26 -5.46 13.46
N LEU A 129 -15.43 -4.93 12.55
CA LEU A 129 -14.25 -5.57 11.94
C LEU A 129 -13.11 -5.78 12.97
N THR A 130 -13.41 -6.44 14.09
CA THR A 130 -12.50 -6.58 15.24
C THR A 130 -11.62 -7.84 15.14
N THR A 131 -12.02 -8.81 14.33
CA THR A 131 -11.27 -10.05 14.12
C THR A 131 -10.38 -9.92 12.90
N LEU A 132 -9.07 -10.10 13.08
CA LEU A 132 -8.08 -10.08 11.99
C LEU A 132 -8.45 -11.14 10.94
N PRO A 133 -8.65 -10.76 9.67
CA PRO A 133 -8.97 -11.71 8.59
C PRO A 133 -7.82 -12.66 8.29
N ASP A 134 -8.12 -13.89 7.84
CA ASP A 134 -7.12 -14.79 7.26
C ASP A 134 -6.79 -14.32 5.84
N GLU A 135 -5.52 -14.01 5.61
CA GLU A 135 -4.98 -13.51 4.35
C GLU A 135 -5.23 -14.48 3.19
N LYS A 136 -5.27 -15.79 3.45
CA LYS A 136 -5.48 -16.81 2.42
C LYS A 136 -6.91 -16.87 1.89
N LEU A 137 -7.86 -16.31 2.64
CA LEU A 137 -9.28 -16.31 2.28
C LEU A 137 -9.71 -15.04 1.55
N LEU A 138 -8.83 -14.03 1.48
CA LEU A 138 -9.12 -12.76 0.82
C LEU A 138 -8.91 -12.87 -0.67
N VAL A 139 -9.87 -12.36 -1.43
CA VAL A 139 -9.81 -12.33 -2.90
C VAL A 139 -9.16 -11.03 -3.38
N SER A 140 -9.06 -10.01 -2.53
CA SER A 140 -8.32 -8.79 -2.83
C SER A 140 -7.28 -8.47 -1.76
N TYR A 141 -6.18 -7.85 -2.19
CA TYR A 141 -5.23 -7.21 -1.30
C TYR A 141 -5.08 -5.74 -1.71
N ASN A 142 -5.08 -4.85 -0.71
CA ASN A 142 -5.04 -3.41 -0.91
C ASN A 142 -3.63 -2.86 -0.65
N PRO A 143 -2.69 -2.87 -1.62
CA PRO A 143 -1.38 -2.28 -1.42
C PRO A 143 -1.47 -0.76 -1.28
N ILE A 144 -0.52 -0.18 -0.53
CA ILE A 144 -0.34 1.28 -0.45
C ILE A 144 0.30 1.75 -1.75
N ILE A 145 -0.33 2.72 -2.44
CA ILE A 145 0.14 3.24 -3.74
C ILE A 145 0.65 4.68 -3.66
N GLU A 146 0.17 5.45 -2.68
CA GLU A 146 0.44 6.88 -2.59
C GLU A 146 0.33 7.34 -1.14
N LEU A 147 1.13 8.35 -0.80
CA LEU A 147 1.12 9.02 0.48
C LEU A 147 0.90 10.52 0.25
N GLU A 148 0.28 11.19 1.22
CA GLU A 148 0.12 12.63 1.23
C GLU A 148 0.26 13.16 2.66
N TRP A 149 1.09 14.18 2.86
CA TRP A 149 1.38 14.72 4.19
C TRP A 149 0.96 16.20 4.28
N PRO A 150 -0.35 16.50 4.37
CA PRO A 150 -0.86 17.87 4.25
C PRO A 150 -0.62 18.75 5.49
N SER A 151 -0.50 18.17 6.69
CA SER A 151 -0.24 18.91 7.93
C SER A 151 0.74 18.15 8.83
N ASP A 152 1.37 18.83 9.79
CA ASP A 152 2.43 18.24 10.61
C ASP A 152 1.97 16.98 11.37
N ASP A 153 0.69 16.90 11.73
CA ASP A 153 0.11 15.80 12.51
C ASP A 153 -0.67 14.77 11.67
N LEU A 154 -0.76 14.94 10.34
CA LEU A 154 -1.63 14.12 9.51
C LEU A 154 -0.91 13.61 8.25
N LEU A 155 -0.77 12.29 8.17
CA LEU A 155 -0.26 11.58 7.00
C LEU A 155 -1.37 10.69 6.45
N TYR A 156 -1.83 11.01 5.25
CA TYR A 156 -2.75 10.17 4.49
C TYR A 156 -1.99 9.13 3.68
N LEU A 157 -2.65 8.00 3.52
CA LEU A 157 -2.23 6.95 2.60
C LEU A 157 -3.42 6.58 1.73
N LYS A 158 -3.11 6.22 0.49
CA LYS A 158 -4.07 5.74 -0.48
C LYS A 158 -3.68 4.34 -0.89
N ASN A 159 -4.67 3.48 -0.99
CA ASN A 159 -4.53 2.13 -1.49
C ASN A 159 -5.12 1.99 -2.90
N SER A 160 -4.59 1.04 -3.67
CA SER A 160 -5.31 0.51 -4.83
C SER A 160 -5.95 -0.81 -4.45
N VAL A 161 -7.00 -1.20 -5.17
CA VAL A 161 -7.50 -2.57 -5.14
C VAL A 161 -6.81 -3.33 -6.26
N HIS A 162 -6.11 -4.41 -5.92
CA HIS A 162 -5.71 -5.43 -6.89
C HIS A 162 -6.60 -6.67 -6.69
N PRO A 163 -7.25 -7.21 -7.74
CA PRO A 163 -7.78 -8.55 -7.65
C PRO A 163 -6.61 -9.49 -7.34
N ALA A 164 -6.68 -10.24 -6.24
CA ALA A 164 -5.72 -11.30 -6.00
C ALA A 164 -5.88 -12.33 -7.12
N PHE A 165 -4.76 -12.67 -7.74
CA PHE A 165 -4.70 -13.53 -8.92
C PHE A 165 -5.47 -14.85 -8.69
N GLU A 166 -6.26 -15.27 -9.68
CA GLU A 166 -6.63 -16.68 -9.85
C GLU A 166 -5.33 -17.46 -10.18
N GLU A 167 -5.08 -18.56 -9.44
CA GLU A 167 -3.95 -19.49 -9.65
C GLU A 167 -3.98 -20.18 -11.01
#